data_AF-A0A0B1SI14-F1
#
_entry.id   AF-A0A0B1SI14-F1
#
_cell.length_a   1.000
_cell.length_b   1.000
_cell.length_c   1.000
_cell.angle_alpha   90.00
_cell.angle_beta   90.00
_cell.angle_gamma   90.00
#
_symmetry.space_group_name_H-M   'P 1'
#
loop_
_entity.id
_entity.type
_entity.pdbx_description
1 polymer ?
#
loop_
_entity_poly.entity_id
_entity_poly.type
_entity_poly.pdbx_seq_one_letter_code
_entity_poly.pdbx_strand_id
1 'polypeptide(L)'
;MIVVGGGGYTLRNVARCWANETGVLVDVDLPNEIPENAEYLPFFEPEFTLRPDLPKRADNHNSKEFLAAIRQEVMENIRQVKGAPSVQMMPIPEDMLDNDLALRQPEIGDDERPKDHDETNVTYSGMES
;
A
#
# COMPACT_ATOMS: atom_id res chain seq x y z
N MET A 1 -14.94 -0.20 2.64
CA MET A 1 -13.57 -0.54 2.16
C MET A 1 -12.91 0.76 1.77
N ILE A 2 -11.69 1.03 2.26
CA ILE A 2 -10.87 2.16 1.82
C ILE A 2 -9.70 1.55 1.06
N VAL A 3 -9.44 2.03 -0.14
CA VAL A 3 -8.33 1.57 -0.96
C VAL A 3 -7.33 2.69 -1.05
N VAL A 4 -6.08 2.39 -0.71
CA VAL A 4 -4.97 3.33 -0.76
C VAL A 4 -3.87 2.74 -1.63
N GLY A 5 -3.09 3.62 -2.25
CA GLY A 5 -1.87 3.23 -2.94
C GLY A 5 -0.77 2.78 -1.97
N GLY A 6 0.42 2.63 -2.51
CA GLY A 6 1.62 2.28 -1.77
C GLY A 6 2.86 2.38 -2.67
N GLY A 7 3.94 1.73 -2.26
CA GLY A 7 5.20 1.73 -3.00
C GLY A 7 5.08 1.06 -4.38
N GLY A 8 5.88 1.54 -5.32
CA GLY A 8 6.00 0.97 -6.66
C GLY A 8 7.07 1.72 -7.47
N TYR A 9 8.13 1.02 -7.84
CA TYR A 9 9.35 1.66 -8.36
C TYR A 9 9.50 1.59 -9.88
N THR A 10 8.51 1.02 -10.57
CA THR A 10 8.43 1.05 -12.03
C THR A 10 7.15 1.79 -12.43
N LEU A 11 7.26 3.10 -12.65
CA LEU A 11 6.11 4.02 -12.81
C LEU A 11 5.04 3.52 -13.80
N ARG A 12 5.45 3.06 -14.99
CA ARG A 12 4.52 2.51 -16.00
C ARG A 12 3.72 1.30 -15.50
N ASN A 13 4.29 0.48 -14.62
CA ASN A 13 3.60 -0.67 -14.04
C ASN A 13 2.70 -0.27 -12.87
N VAL A 14 3.06 0.77 -12.10
CA VAL A 14 2.20 1.32 -11.05
C VAL A 14 0.92 1.87 -11.67
N ALA A 15 1.05 2.66 -12.74
CA ALA A 15 -0.11 3.20 -13.45
C ALA A 15 -1.04 2.09 -13.97
N ARG A 16 -0.48 1.03 -14.58
CA ARG A 16 -1.25 -0.15 -15.03
C ARG A 16 -1.96 -0.86 -13.89
N CYS A 17 -1.25 -1.11 -12.79
CA CYS A 17 -1.75 -1.80 -11.61
C CYS A 17 -2.98 -1.07 -11.06
N TRP A 18 -2.84 0.23 -10.77
CA TRP A 18 -3.93 1.01 -10.19
C TRP A 18 -5.10 1.21 -11.16
N ALA A 19 -4.84 1.39 -12.46
CA ALA A 19 -5.91 1.45 -13.45
C ALA A 19 -6.73 0.15 -13.47
N ASN A 20 -6.04 -1.01 -13.53
CA ASN A 20 -6.68 -2.32 -13.53
C ASN A 20 -7.42 -2.60 -12.20
N GLU A 21 -6.79 -2.31 -11.05
CA GLU A 21 -7.40 -2.45 -9.73
C GLU A 21 -8.63 -1.55 -9.59
N THR A 22 -8.61 -0.33 -10.11
CA THR A 22 -9.78 0.56 -10.13
C THR A 22 -10.91 -0.05 -10.94
N GLY A 23 -10.61 -0.64 -12.11
CA GLY A 23 -11.58 -1.40 -12.90
C GLY A 23 -12.26 -2.51 -12.09
N VAL A 24 -11.47 -3.30 -11.35
CA VAL A 24 -12.00 -4.34 -10.44
C VAL A 24 -12.90 -3.75 -9.35
N LEU A 25 -12.51 -2.61 -8.76
CA LEU A 25 -13.29 -1.96 -7.70
C LEU A 25 -14.65 -1.44 -8.17
N VAL A 26 -14.73 -0.98 -9.42
CA VAL A 26 -15.97 -0.50 -10.03
C VAL A 26 -16.71 -1.58 -10.83
N ASP A 27 -16.23 -2.82 -10.80
CA ASP A 27 -16.78 -3.97 -11.53
C ASP A 27 -16.84 -3.74 -13.06
N VAL A 28 -15.79 -3.13 -13.61
CA VAL A 28 -15.63 -2.87 -15.04
C VAL A 28 -14.38 -3.58 -15.55
N ASP A 29 -14.57 -4.46 -16.54
CA ASP A 29 -13.46 -5.07 -17.26
C ASP A 29 -12.87 -4.05 -18.26
N LEU A 30 -11.65 -3.62 -18.00
CA LEU A 30 -10.96 -2.65 -18.83
C LEU A 30 -10.33 -3.34 -20.05
N PRO A 31 -10.39 -2.71 -21.24
CA PRO A 31 -9.70 -3.21 -22.43
C PRO A 31 -8.18 -3.29 -22.18
N ASN A 32 -7.52 -4.21 -22.88
CA ASN A 32 -6.08 -4.38 -22.72
C ASN A 32 -5.28 -3.30 -23.45
N GLU A 33 -5.87 -2.61 -24.41
CA GLU A 33 -5.22 -1.54 -25.18
C GLU A 33 -5.27 -0.22 -24.39
N ILE A 34 -4.16 0.51 -24.35
CA ILE A 34 -4.14 1.82 -23.72
C ILE A 34 -4.78 2.83 -24.68
N PRO A 35 -5.67 3.72 -24.18
CA PRO A 35 -6.32 4.72 -25.02
C PRO A 35 -5.31 5.60 -25.78
N GLU A 36 -5.48 5.75 -27.09
CA GLU A 36 -4.59 6.54 -27.95
C GLU A 36 -4.54 8.03 -27.57
N ASN A 37 -5.62 8.53 -26.94
CA ASN A 37 -5.72 9.90 -26.47
C ASN A 37 -5.08 10.13 -25.09
N ALA A 38 -4.46 9.11 -24.47
CA ALA A 38 -3.78 9.27 -23.19
C ALA A 38 -2.53 10.14 -23.34
N GLU A 39 -2.42 11.21 -22.55
CA GLU A 39 -1.29 12.15 -22.56
C GLU A 39 0.06 11.46 -22.38
N TYR A 40 0.11 10.41 -21.55
CA TYR A 40 1.32 9.68 -21.21
C TYR A 40 1.52 8.38 -22.00
N LEU A 41 0.85 8.23 -23.15
CA LEU A 41 0.95 7.02 -23.99
C LEU A 41 2.40 6.57 -24.28
N PRO A 42 3.38 7.47 -24.58
CA PRO A 42 4.76 7.06 -24.84
C PRO A 42 5.45 6.31 -23.68
N PHE A 43 5.01 6.48 -22.43
CA PHE A 43 5.57 5.75 -21.28
C PHE A 43 5.24 4.24 -21.30
N PHE A 44 4.28 3.84 -22.13
CA PHE A 44 3.82 2.47 -22.25
C PHE A 44 4.42 1.71 -23.44
N GLU A 45 5.33 2.34 -24.19
CA GLU A 45 6.15 1.67 -25.20
C GLU A 45 6.89 0.44 -24.63
N PRO A 46 7.15 -0.60 -25.44
CA PRO A 46 6.71 -0.77 -26.83
C PRO A 46 5.32 -1.40 -26.97
N GLU A 47 4.75 -1.99 -25.91
CA GLU A 47 3.55 -2.82 -26.04
C GLU A 47 2.25 -2.01 -26.06
N PHE A 48 2.21 -0.81 -25.47
CA PHE A 48 1.02 0.03 -25.33
C PHE A 48 -0.21 -0.69 -24.74
N THR A 49 0.02 -1.72 -23.92
CA THR A 49 -1.03 -2.50 -23.27
C THR A 49 -1.09 -2.28 -21.76
N LEU A 50 -2.28 -2.48 -21.19
CA LEU A 50 -2.57 -2.45 -19.77
C LEU A 50 -1.96 -3.66 -19.04
N ARG A 51 -2.03 -4.84 -19.66
CA ARG A 51 -1.50 -6.11 -19.11
C ARG A 51 -0.41 -6.66 -20.03
N PRO A 52 0.82 -6.10 -19.97
CA PRO A 52 1.95 -6.59 -20.76
C PRO A 52 2.54 -7.86 -20.14
N ASP A 53 3.20 -8.67 -20.96
CA ASP A 53 4.03 -9.78 -20.49
C ASP A 53 5.30 -9.22 -19.84
N LEU A 54 5.40 -9.37 -18.52
CA LEU A 54 6.57 -8.91 -17.77
C LEU A 54 7.63 -10.03 -17.71
N PRO A 55 8.91 -9.72 -17.98
CA PRO A 55 9.97 -10.71 -17.89
C PRO A 55 10.11 -11.20 -16.44
N LYS A 56 10.27 -12.51 -16.27
CA LYS A 56 10.54 -13.12 -14.96
C LYS A 56 11.93 -12.68 -14.49
N ARG A 57 11.98 -11.80 -13.49
CA ARG A 57 13.23 -11.22 -12.97
C ARG A 57 13.93 -12.09 -11.93
N ALA A 58 13.19 -12.97 -11.25
CA ALA A 58 13.70 -13.77 -10.16
C ALA A 58 13.03 -15.14 -10.14
N ASP A 59 13.76 -16.14 -9.65
CA ASP A 59 13.22 -17.47 -9.44
C ASP A 59 12.35 -17.54 -8.19
N ASN A 60 11.32 -18.39 -8.27
CA ASN A 60 10.42 -18.57 -7.16
C ASN A 60 11.06 -19.51 -6.13
N HIS A 61 11.51 -18.95 -5.02
CA HIS A 61 12.06 -19.72 -3.89
C HIS A 61 11.00 -20.10 -2.85
N ASN A 62 9.73 -19.78 -3.09
CA ASN A 62 8.63 -20.13 -2.20
C ASN A 62 8.14 -21.54 -2.48
N SER A 63 8.70 -22.53 -1.77
CA SER A 63 8.25 -23.92 -1.86
C SER A 63 6.83 -24.07 -1.30
N LYS A 64 6.10 -25.09 -1.75
CA LYS A 64 4.73 -25.34 -1.28
C LYS A 64 4.70 -25.67 0.20
N GLU A 65 5.72 -26.39 0.67
CA GLU A 65 5.90 -26.80 2.06
C GLU A 65 6.11 -25.57 2.95
N PHE A 66 6.95 -24.62 2.52
CA PHE A 66 7.21 -23.37 3.24
C PHE A 66 5.94 -22.52 3.36
N LEU A 67 5.21 -22.33 2.26
CA LEU A 67 3.94 -21.60 2.25
C LEU A 67 2.88 -22.26 3.14
N ALA A 68 2.81 -23.60 3.13
CA ALA A 68 1.88 -24.36 3.96
C ALA A 68 2.19 -24.20 5.46
N ALA A 69 3.47 -24.21 5.84
CA ALA A 69 3.92 -23.99 7.21
C ALA A 69 3.52 -22.59 7.71
N ILE A 70 3.84 -21.53 6.96
CA ILE A 70 3.44 -20.14 7.30
C ILE A 70 1.91 -20.03 7.43
N ARG A 71 1.17 -20.60 6.47
CA ARG A 71 -0.30 -20.58 6.52
C ARG A 71 -0.84 -21.22 7.79
N GLN A 72 -0.28 -22.36 8.21
CA GLN A 72 -0.70 -23.03 9.43
C GLN A 72 -0.44 -22.18 10.67
N GLU A 73 0.74 -21.56 10.76
CA GLU A 73 1.10 -20.68 11.87
C GLU A 73 0.19 -19.44 11.95
N VAL A 74 -0.03 -18.75 10.82
CA VAL A 74 -0.93 -17.58 10.76
C VAL A 74 -2.35 -17.96 11.18
N MET A 75 -2.85 -19.13 10.74
CA MET A 75 -4.18 -19.60 11.13
C MET A 75 -4.28 -19.92 12.62
N GLU A 76 -3.22 -20.43 13.24
CA GLU A 76 -3.17 -20.66 14.68
C GLU A 76 -3.14 -19.35 15.46
N ASN A 77 -2.37 -18.36 15.00
CA ASN A 77 -2.36 -17.02 15.60
C ASN A 77 -3.76 -16.38 15.52
N ILE A 78 -4.44 -16.46 14.37
CA ILE A 78 -5.81 -15.94 14.21
C ILE A 78 -6.79 -16.65 15.15
N ARG A 79 -6.63 -17.95 15.42
CA ARG A 79 -7.48 -18.67 16.40
C ARG A 79 -7.33 -18.12 17.81
N GLN A 80 -6.14 -17.65 18.18
CA GLN A 80 -5.89 -17.06 19.49
C GLN A 80 -6.53 -15.66 19.62
N VAL A 81 -6.80 -14.98 18.52
CA VAL A 81 -7.52 -13.68 18.48
C VAL A 81 -9.04 -13.85 18.75
N LYS A 82 -9.54 -15.07 19.03
CA LYS A 82 -10.92 -15.30 19.46
C LYS A 82 -11.21 -14.68 20.83
N GLY A 83 -11.52 -13.38 20.83
CA GLY A 83 -12.14 -12.69 21.96
C GLY A 83 -11.58 -11.31 22.29
N ALA A 84 -11.56 -10.37 21.34
CA ALA A 84 -11.92 -9.01 21.70
C ALA A 84 -13.37 -8.81 21.25
N PRO A 85 -14.37 -8.90 22.15
CA PRO A 85 -15.73 -8.59 21.77
C PRO A 85 -15.69 -7.16 21.24
N SER A 86 -16.18 -7.02 20.01
CA SER A 86 -16.58 -5.80 19.35
C SER A 86 -16.59 -4.61 20.30
N VAL A 87 -15.46 -3.90 20.42
CA VAL A 87 -15.48 -2.57 21.02
C VAL A 87 -16.24 -1.74 20.02
N GLN A 88 -17.56 -1.68 20.22
CA GLN A 88 -18.45 -0.83 19.48
C GLN A 88 -17.91 0.58 19.66
N MET A 89 -17.76 1.34 18.56
CA MET A 89 -17.41 2.75 18.62
C MET A 89 -18.39 3.43 19.57
N MET A 90 -17.95 3.74 20.78
CA MET A 90 -18.74 4.49 21.75
C MET A 90 -18.50 5.97 21.49
N PRO A 91 -19.55 6.80 21.47
CA PRO A 91 -19.35 8.24 21.50
C PRO A 91 -18.53 8.59 22.74
N ILE A 92 -17.49 9.38 22.55
CA ILE A 92 -16.68 9.89 23.65
C ILE A 92 -17.61 10.75 24.53
N PRO A 93 -17.73 10.49 25.85
CA PRO A 93 -18.51 11.34 26.73
C PRO A 93 -18.03 12.79 26.63
N GLU A 94 -18.97 13.74 26.59
CA GLU A 94 -18.68 15.18 26.38
C GLU A 94 -17.69 15.76 27.40
N ASP A 95 -17.59 15.15 28.59
CA ASP A 95 -16.70 15.57 29.68
C ASP A 95 -15.27 14.97 29.61
N MET A 96 -15.01 14.06 28.66
CA MET A 96 -13.74 13.32 28.62
C MET A 96 -12.66 14.00 27.76
N LEU A 97 -13.07 14.88 26.85
CA LEU A 97 -12.19 15.72 26.04
C LEU A 97 -12.65 17.16 26.16
N ASP A 98 -11.81 18.01 26.73
CA ASP A 98 -11.99 19.45 26.62
C ASP A 98 -11.65 19.84 25.17
N ASN A 99 -12.69 19.92 24.32
CA ASN A 99 -12.54 20.22 22.90
C ASN A 99 -11.82 21.56 22.67
N ASP A 100 -11.95 22.51 23.59
CA ASP A 100 -11.22 23.78 23.54
C ASP A 100 -9.72 23.61 23.78
N LEU A 101 -9.28 22.58 24.52
CA LEU A 101 -7.86 22.21 24.66
C LEU A 101 -7.38 21.36 23.48
N ALA A 102 -8.21 20.44 22.97
CA ALA A 102 -7.84 19.55 21.87
C ALA A 102 -7.71 20.27 20.52
N LEU A 103 -8.56 21.28 20.27
CA LEU A 103 -8.54 22.11 19.07
C LEU A 103 -7.58 23.31 19.17
N ARG A 104 -6.94 23.49 20.33
CA ARG A 104 -5.95 24.56 20.59
C ARG A 104 -4.55 24.23 20.09
N GLN A 105 -4.35 23.16 19.30
CA GLN A 105 -3.10 23.04 18.59
C GLN A 105 -2.94 24.28 17.72
N PRO A 106 -1.92 25.14 17.98
CA PRO A 106 -1.65 26.22 17.06
C PRO A 106 -1.37 25.57 15.70
N GLU A 107 -2.07 26.00 14.67
CA GLU A 107 -1.73 25.68 13.28
C GLU A 107 -0.26 26.10 13.09
N ILE A 108 0.65 25.13 13.15
CA ILE A 108 2.07 25.37 12.90
C ILE A 108 2.16 25.67 11.40
N GLY A 109 2.41 26.93 11.06
CA GLY A 109 2.60 27.35 9.67
C GLY A 109 3.70 26.53 8.99
N ASP A 110 3.62 26.37 7.67
CA ASP A 110 4.55 25.54 6.89
C ASP A 110 6.04 25.83 7.20
N ASP A 111 6.38 27.06 7.59
CA ASP A 111 7.74 27.50 7.94
C ASP A 111 8.28 26.92 9.26
N GLU A 112 7.41 26.56 10.20
CA GLU A 112 7.77 26.01 11.52
C GLU A 112 7.64 24.48 11.58
N ARG A 113 7.14 23.85 10.51
CA ARG A 113 7.09 22.39 10.40
C ARG A 113 8.54 21.88 10.34
N PRO A 114 8.94 20.90 11.17
CA PRO A 114 10.27 20.32 11.07
C PRO A 114 10.47 19.84 9.64
N LYS A 115 11.51 20.35 8.95
CA LYS A 115 11.91 19.79 7.67
C LYS A 115 12.28 18.35 7.96
N ASP A 116 11.56 17.41 7.36
CA ASP A 116 11.94 16.01 7.39
C ASP A 116 13.36 15.96 6.84
N HIS A 117 14.33 15.80 7.75
CA HIS A 117 15.72 15.66 7.38
C HIS A 117 15.84 14.33 6.64
N ASP A 118 15.91 14.41 5.31
CA ASP A 118 16.52 13.37 4.49
C ASP A 118 17.95 13.15 5.02
N GLU A 119 18.19 11.95 5.55
CA GLU A 119 19.44 11.17 5.46
C GLU A 119 19.58 10.23 6.67
N THR A 120 19.12 8.99 6.51
CA THR A 120 19.85 7.84 7.09
C THR A 120 20.01 6.76 6.02
N ASN A 121 20.93 7.02 5.09
CA ASN A 121 21.65 5.93 4.42
C ASN A 121 22.49 5.21 5.49
N VAL A 122 21.89 4.25 6.20
CA VAL A 122 22.65 3.22 6.91
C VAL A 122 22.52 1.94 6.11
N THR A 123 23.43 1.79 5.16
CA THR A 123 23.76 0.50 4.55
C THR A 123 24.16 -0.46 5.64
N TYR A 124 23.39 -1.54 5.81
CA TYR A 124 23.74 -2.67 6.66
C TYR A 124 24.98 -3.36 6.05
N SER A 125 26.19 -2.99 6.49
CA SER A 125 27.38 -3.80 6.19
C SER A 125 27.31 -5.03 7.09
N GLY A 126 27.15 -6.20 6.48
CA GLY A 126 27.16 -7.47 7.18
C GLY A 126 28.42 -7.61 8.02
N MET A 127 28.25 -7.96 9.30
CA MET A 127 29.33 -8.53 10.09
C MET A 127 29.59 -9.93 9.56
N GLU A 128 30.78 -10.13 8.99
CA GLU A 128 31.39 -11.43 8.83
C GLU A 128 31.64 -12.05 10.22
N SER A 129 31.32 -13.33 10.33
CA SER A 129 31.92 -14.27 11.28
C SER A 129 32.01 -15.64 10.63
#